data_AF-A0A673IE47-F1
#
_entry.id   AF-A0A673IE47-F1
#
_cell.length_a   1.000
_cell.length_b   1.000
_cell.length_c   1.000
_cell.angle_alpha   90.00
_cell.angle_beta   90.00
_cell.angle_gamma   90.00
#
_symmetry.space_group_name_H-M   'P 1'
#
loop_
_entity.id
_entity.type
_entity.pdbx_description
1 polymer ?
#
loop_
_entity_poly.entity_id
_entity_poly.type
_entity_poly.pdbx_seq_one_letter_code
_entity_poly.pdbx_strand_id
1 'polypeptide(L)' 'MGKLQEFEITFTNNKVVYNPGESISGTVRIKTSQSLQFKGTLPAGEHSFPFQFLIPGKQMRRYRDKAS' A
#
# COMPACT_ATOMS: atom_id res chain seq x y z
N MET A 1 19.17 -6.46 20.06
CA MET A 1 19.01 -7.15 18.75
C MET A 1 17.52 -7.44 18.55
N GLY A 2 16.83 -6.61 17.74
CA GLY A 2 15.36 -6.65 17.59
C GLY A 2 14.88 -7.72 16.61
N LYS A 3 13.62 -8.17 16.77
CA LYS A 3 12.97 -9.19 15.93
C LYS A 3 12.72 -8.72 14.50
N LEU A 4 12.43 -7.42 14.31
CA LEU A 4 12.32 -6.77 13.01
C LEU A 4 13.66 -6.11 12.67
N GLN A 5 14.24 -6.45 11.53
CA GLN A 5 15.47 -5.87 11.00
C GLN A 5 15.18 -4.75 9.99
N GLU A 6 14.20 -4.98 9.11
CA GLU A 6 13.88 -4.06 8.01
C GLU A 6 12.38 -4.06 7.75
N PHE A 7 11.84 -2.88 7.47
CA PHE A 7 10.50 -2.68 6.95
C PHE A 7 10.56 -1.58 5.89
N GLU A 8 10.24 -1.94 4.65
CA GLU A 8 10.31 -1.04 3.50
C GLU A 8 9.01 -1.09 2.71
N ILE A 9 8.59 0.05 2.17
CA ILE A 9 7.49 0.15 1.21
C ILE A 9 8.06 0.76 -0.06
N THR A 10 7.95 0.04 -1.18
CA THR A 10 8.38 0.52 -2.50
C THR A 10 7.17 0.63 -3.41
N PHE A 11 6.94 1.82 -3.98
CA PHE A 11 5.91 2.02 -4.99
C PHE A 11 6.42 1.62 -6.37
N THR A 12 5.55 1.02 -7.18
CA THR A 12 5.89 0.67 -8.56
C THR A 12 6.38 1.90 -9.32
N ASN A 13 7.51 1.76 -10.02
CA ASN A 13 8.19 2.83 -10.77
C ASN A 13 8.60 4.04 -9.91
N ASN A 14 8.74 3.89 -8.59
CA ASN A 14 9.02 4.99 -7.66
C ASN A 14 8.06 6.18 -7.80
N LYS A 15 6.82 5.91 -8.26
CA LYS A 15 5.82 6.94 -8.49
C LYS A 15 5.29 7.44 -7.15
N VAL A 16 5.22 8.77 -6.98
CA VAL A 16 4.78 9.41 -5.72
C VAL A 16 3.57 10.33 -5.89
N VAL A 17 3.14 10.60 -7.12
CA VAL A 17 1.97 11.43 -7.43
C VAL A 17 0.95 10.59 -8.18
N TYR A 18 -0.29 10.54 -7.69
CA TYR A 18 -1.39 9.75 -8.27
C TYR A 18 -2.63 10.62 -8.49
N ASN A 19 -3.41 10.31 -9.52
CA ASN A 19 -4.66 10.99 -9.83
C ASN A 19 -5.89 10.26 -9.28
N PRO A 20 -7.03 10.95 -9.09
CA PRO A 20 -8.30 10.27 -8.79
C PRO A 20 -8.65 9.22 -9.84
N GLY A 21 -9.06 8.03 -9.41
CA GLY A 21 -9.34 6.89 -10.28
C GLY A 21 -8.11 6.07 -10.69
N GLU A 22 -6.91 6.52 -10.34
CA GLU A 22 -5.66 5.81 -10.64
C GLU A 22 -5.40 4.65 -9.66
N SER A 23 -4.74 3.57 -10.13
CA SER A 23 -4.23 2.52 -9.24
C SER A 23 -2.89 2.90 -8.62
N ILE A 24 -2.75 2.66 -7.33
CA ILE A 24 -1.47 2.66 -6.61
C ILE A 24 -1.10 1.22 -6.30
N SER A 25 0.15 0.85 -6.60
CA SER A 25 0.68 -0.49 -6.37
C SER A 25 2.12 -0.43 -5.88
N GLY A 26 2.55 -1.50 -5.22
CA GLY A 26 3.89 -1.59 -4.67
C GLY A 26 4.12 -2.89 -3.93
N THR A 27 5.24 -2.96 -3.22
CA THR A 27 5.62 -4.09 -2.37
C THR A 27 5.98 -3.60 -0.99
N VAL A 28 5.48 -4.30 0.04
CA VAL A 28 5.98 -4.18 1.41
C VAL A 28 7.02 -5.28 1.62
N ARG A 29 8.23 -4.89 2.01
CA ARG A 29 9.33 -5.80 2.29
C ARG A 29 9.64 -5.81 3.78
N ILE A 30 9.73 -7.00 4.36
CA ILE A 30 9.98 -7.20 5.78
C ILE A 30 11.14 -8.16 5.93
N LYS A 31 12.15 -7.78 6.73
CA LYS A 31 13.24 -8.66 7.13
C LYS A 31 13.20 -8.86 8.63
N THR A 32 13.17 -10.11 9.08
CA THR A 32 13.14 -10.46 10.51
C THR A 32 14.35 -11.30 10.89
N SER A 33 14.92 -11.02 12.06
CA SER A 33 16.06 -11.78 12.60
C SER A 33 15.63 -13.10 13.25
N GLN A 34 14.37 -13.16 13.68
CA GLN A 34 13.73 -14.28 14.36
C GLN A 34 12.27 -14.31 13.94
N SER A 35 11.61 -15.44 14.21
CA SER A 35 10.19 -15.53 13.93
C SER A 35 9.39 -14.48 14.73
N LEU A 36 8.47 -13.80 14.05
CA LEU A 36 7.65 -12.72 14.59
C LEU A 36 6.18 -13.17 14.63
N GLN A 37 5.54 -13.07 15.78
CA GLN A 37 4.09 -13.29 15.87
C GLN A 37 3.35 -12.02 15.41
N PHE A 38 2.64 -12.11 14.29
CA PHE A 38 1.81 -11.05 13.74
C PHE A 38 0.71 -11.66 12.87
N LYS A 39 -0.56 -11.59 13.33
CA LYS A 39 -1.72 -12.22 12.66
C LYS A 39 -1.45 -13.67 12.19
N GLY A 40 -0.61 -14.39 12.94
CA GLY A 40 0.06 -15.62 12.52
C GLY A 40 1.54 -15.59 12.94
N THR A 41 2.34 -16.49 12.36
CA THR A 41 3.78 -16.58 12.60
C THR A 41 4.52 -16.24 11.32
N LEU A 42 5.26 -15.13 11.31
CA LEU A 42 6.17 -14.78 10.22
C LEU A 42 7.54 -15.43 10.51
N PRO A 43 8.05 -16.33 9.66
CA PRO A 43 9.36 -16.95 9.86
C PRO A 43 10.49 -15.91 9.84
N ALA A 44 11.64 -16.28 10.40
CA ALA A 44 12.86 -15.50 10.21
C ALA A 44 13.22 -15.46 8.71
N GLY A 45 13.67 -14.31 8.21
CA GLY A 45 14.04 -14.13 6.81
C GLY A 45 13.41 -12.89 6.18
N GLU A 46 13.44 -12.86 4.85
CA GLU A 46 12.91 -11.77 4.03
C GLU A 46 11.58 -12.17 3.40
N HIS A 47 10.61 -11.26 3.47
CA HIS A 47 9.24 -11.48 3.01
C HIS A 47 8.79 -10.28 2.18
N SER A 48 8.10 -10.56 1.07
CA SER A 48 7.57 -9.55 0.15
C SER A 48 6.07 -9.71 -0.01
N PHE A 49 5.34 -8.63 0.25
CA PHE A 49 3.88 -8.60 0.18
C PHE A 49 3.45 -7.55 -0.86
N PRO A 50 3.04 -7.99 -2.08
CA PRO A 50 2.55 -7.06 -3.08
C PRO A 50 1.21 -6.46 -2.66
N PHE A 51 0.96 -5.21 -3.03
CA PHE A 51 -0.33 -4.57 -2.83
C PHE A 51 -0.74 -3.78 -4.08
N GLN A 52 -2.05 -3.65 -4.25
CA GLN A 52 -2.66 -2.74 -5.21
C GLN A 52 -4.02 -2.27 -4.71
N PHE A 53 -4.30 -0.98 -4.83
CA PHE A 53 -5.62 -0.41 -4.57
C PHE A 53 -5.90 0.80 -5.48
N LEU A 54 -7.17 1.14 -5.65
CA LEU A 54 -7.61 2.28 -6.47
C LEU A 54 -7.74 3.54 -5.62
N ILE A 55 -7.17 4.65 -6.08
CA ILE A 55 -7.44 5.97 -5.54
C ILE A 55 -8.89 6.31 -5.89
N PRO A 56 -9.74 6.63 -4.90
CA PRO A 56 -11.13 6.98 -5.16
C PRO A 56 -11.25 8.09 -6.21
N GLY A 57 -12.09 7.85 -7.22
CA GLY A 57 -12.46 8.89 -8.18
C GLY A 57 -13.29 9.98 -7.50
N LYS A 58 -13.13 11.23 -7.95
CA LYS A 58 -14.01 12.33 -7.53
C LYS A 58 -15.41 12.02 -8.06
N GLN A 59 -16.34 11.63 -7.18
CA GLN A 59 -17.76 11.57 -7.55
C GLN A 59 -18.20 12.99 -7.89
N MET A 60 -18.31 13.32 -9.19
CA MET A 60 -18.97 14.56 -9.60
C MET A 60 -20.43 14.46 -9.13
N ARG A 61 -20.75 15.15 -8.04
CA ARG A 61 -22.15 15.44 -7.73
C ARG A 61 -22.65 16.31 -8.87
N ARG A 62 -23.53 15.76 -9.73
CA ARG A 62 -24.24 16.57 -10.72
C ARG A 62 -24.99 17.66 -9.95
N TYR A 63 -24.47 18.89 -9.98
CA TYR A 63 -25.28 20.05 -9.64
C TYR A 63 -26.31 20.14 -10.76
N ARG A 64 -27.55 19.70 -10.46
CA ARG A 64 -28.67 19.91 -11.35
C ARG A 64 -28.96 21.40 -11.27
N ASP A 65 -28.48 22.15 -12.24
CA ASP A 65 -28.90 23.53 -12.46
C ASP A 65 -30.42 23.52 -12.65
N LYS A 66 -31.16 23.89 -11.62
CA LYS A 66 -32.54 24.34 -11.78
C LYS A 66 -32.44 25.76 -12.34
N ALA A 67 -32.36 25.86 -13.66
CA ALA A 67 -32.70 27.10 -14.34
C ALA A 67 -34.20 27.36 -14.11
N SER A 68 -34.50 28.54 -13.56
CA SER A 68 -35.84 29.14 -13.44
C SER A 68 -36.48 29.38 -14.78
#